data_AF-A0A961HVM5-F1
#
_entry.id   AF-A0A961HVM5-F1
#
_cell.length_a   1.000
_cell.length_b   1.000
_cell.length_c   1.000
_cell.angle_alpha   90.00
_cell.angle_beta   90.00
_cell.angle_gamma   90.00
#
_symmetry.space_group_name_H-M   'P 1'
#
loop_
_entity.id
_entity.type
_entity.pdbx_description
1 polymer ?
#
loop_
_entity_poly.entity_id
_entity_poly.type
_entity_poly.pdbx_seq_one_letter_code
_entity_poly.pdbx_strand_id
1 'polypeptide(L)'
;RFGFCQSVGVCAHHQVDSIVYLQRRVNDQGVESKSMPTGRLFVDSGSRSSVALLQILFQRSYPDIPIKLIVCPPERIPRQLQPGDGGLLIGDSALEFTRSTSARDYQITDLATWWHKLEGLPFVFALWAYPLNTPIADEFFEQSLAVGQSNMDHIVADAGALLSLTEARRYLTATLHYKLTEEDRRSLVRFEELLTRYHLSGDADSQSGARSTQY
;
A
#
# COMPACT_ATOMS: atom_id res chain seq x y z
N ARG A 1 1.46 -7.24 -22.99
CA ARG A 1 1.25 -5.82 -22.60
C ARG A 1 -0.21 -5.65 -22.23
N PHE A 2 -0.51 -4.89 -21.18
CA PHE A 2 -1.85 -4.69 -20.65
C PHE A 2 -2.27 -3.23 -20.84
N GLY A 3 -3.57 -2.99 -21.07
CA GLY A 3 -4.22 -1.71 -20.82
C GLY A 3 -4.84 -1.73 -19.42
N PHE A 4 -5.36 -0.59 -18.97
CA PHE A 4 -6.10 -0.51 -17.71
C PHE A 4 -7.20 0.54 -17.77
N CYS A 5 -8.20 0.37 -16.91
CA CYS A 5 -9.34 1.29 -16.78
C CYS A 5 -8.87 2.70 -16.39
N GLN A 6 -9.36 3.72 -17.10
CA GLN A 6 -8.95 5.12 -16.89
C GLN A 6 -9.93 5.92 -16.03
N SER A 7 -11.10 5.36 -15.72
CA SER A 7 -12.16 6.04 -14.97
C SER A 7 -12.30 5.58 -13.53
N VAL A 8 -11.98 4.32 -13.20
CA VAL A 8 -12.08 3.80 -11.84
C VAL A 8 -10.81 3.10 -11.34
N GLY A 9 -10.56 3.24 -10.04
CA GLY A 9 -9.44 2.64 -9.31
C GLY A 9 -9.77 2.49 -7.83
N VAL A 10 -8.79 2.08 -7.02
CA VAL A 10 -8.89 2.14 -5.56
C VAL A 10 -7.88 3.16 -5.07
N CYS A 11 -8.38 4.27 -4.53
CA CYS A 11 -7.55 5.45 -4.25
C CYS A 11 -7.85 6.00 -2.86
N ALA A 12 -6.92 6.78 -2.31
CA ALA A 12 -7.18 7.61 -1.13
C ALA A 12 -6.34 8.88 -1.16
N HIS A 13 -6.91 9.97 -0.63
CA HIS A 13 -6.16 11.22 -0.43
C HIS A 13 -5.22 11.15 0.77
N HIS A 14 -5.59 10.39 1.80
CA HIS A 14 -4.92 10.39 3.10
C HIS A 14 -4.85 8.96 3.68
N GLN A 15 -4.74 8.89 5.00
CA GLN A 15 -4.61 7.66 5.79
C GLN A 15 -5.66 6.61 5.45
N VAL A 16 -5.21 5.36 5.25
CA VAL A 16 -6.06 4.18 4.99
C VAL A 16 -5.91 3.09 6.05
N ASP A 17 -4.87 3.12 6.89
CA ASP A 17 -4.55 2.14 7.94
C ASP A 17 -4.24 0.71 7.45
N SER A 18 -4.53 0.41 6.19
CA SER A 18 -4.34 -0.88 5.53
C SER A 18 -3.04 -0.97 4.72
N ILE A 19 -2.15 0.03 4.82
CA ILE A 19 -0.81 0.01 4.23
C ILE A 19 0.15 0.81 5.11
N VAL A 20 0.86 0.10 6.00
CA VAL A 20 1.61 0.75 7.08
C VAL A 20 3.08 0.33 7.10
N TYR A 21 3.93 1.32 7.30
CA TYR A 21 5.32 1.16 7.69
C TYR A 21 5.44 1.13 9.21
N LEU A 22 6.07 0.07 9.71
CA LEU A 22 6.34 -0.17 11.11
C LEU A 22 7.81 0.09 11.40
N GLN A 23 8.08 0.75 12.52
CA GLN A 23 9.40 0.81 13.11
C GLN A 23 9.29 0.62 14.61
N ARG A 24 10.10 -0.28 15.20
CA ARG A 24 10.07 -0.53 16.65
C ARG A 24 10.46 0.75 17.40
N ARG A 25 9.67 1.14 18.41
CA ARG A 25 10.04 2.23 19.33
C ARG A 25 11.25 1.78 20.16
N VAL A 26 12.17 2.70 20.42
CA VAL A 26 13.25 2.45 21.39
C VAL A 26 12.96 3.27 22.64
N ASN A 27 12.92 2.56 23.76
CA ASN A 27 12.86 3.17 25.08
C ASN A 27 14.29 3.27 25.60
N ASP A 28 14.93 4.43 25.38
CA ASP A 28 16.21 4.73 26.01
C ASP A 28 15.98 5.68 27.18
N GLN A 29 16.25 5.21 28.40
CA GLN A 29 16.11 5.98 29.64
C GLN A 29 14.75 6.70 29.84
N GLY A 30 13.66 6.09 29.39
CA GLY A 30 12.31 6.66 29.56
C GLY A 30 11.94 7.76 28.56
N VAL A 31 12.80 8.04 27.57
CA VAL A 31 12.48 8.90 26.44
C VAL A 31 12.22 8.02 25.21
N GLU A 32 10.99 8.03 24.71
CA GLU A 32 10.69 7.42 23.41
C GLU A 32 11.42 8.21 22.32
N SER A 33 12.38 7.58 21.66
CA SER A 33 13.12 8.18 20.55
C SER A 33 13.04 7.31 19.31
N LYS A 34 12.95 7.98 18.15
CA LYS A 34 12.97 7.32 16.85
C LYS A 34 14.42 6.92 16.53
N SER A 35 14.68 5.62 16.41
CA SER A 35 15.97 5.16 15.90
C SER A 35 16.19 5.64 14.47
N MET A 36 17.43 5.92 14.11
CA MET A 36 17.78 6.10 12.70
C MET A 36 17.48 4.81 11.93
N PRO A 37 16.81 4.90 10.76
CA PRO A 37 16.47 3.70 10.01
C PRO A 37 17.72 3.03 9.42
N THR A 38 17.75 1.70 9.41
CA THR A 38 18.91 0.90 8.96
C THR A 38 18.90 0.63 7.46
N GLY A 39 17.76 0.84 6.79
CA GLY A 39 17.54 0.43 5.40
C GLY A 39 17.13 -1.04 5.23
N ARG A 40 17.10 -1.84 6.30
CA ARG A 40 16.55 -3.20 6.26
C ARG A 40 15.04 -3.13 6.33
N LEU A 41 14.39 -3.48 5.22
CA LEU A 41 12.93 -3.40 5.07
C LEU A 41 12.34 -4.81 4.93
N PHE A 42 11.59 -5.21 5.95
CA PHE A 42 10.86 -6.48 5.96
C PHE A 42 9.54 -6.30 5.23
N VAL A 43 9.29 -7.14 4.22
CA VAL A 43 8.14 -7.00 3.33
C VAL A 43 7.51 -8.35 3.02
N ASP A 44 6.22 -8.34 2.68
CA ASP A 44 5.55 -9.52 2.13
C ASP A 44 5.83 -9.66 0.63
N SER A 45 5.98 -10.91 0.19
CA SER A 45 6.21 -11.33 -1.20
C SER A 45 5.08 -10.96 -2.17
N GLY A 46 3.84 -10.82 -1.68
CA GLY A 46 2.66 -10.59 -2.53
C GLY A 46 2.47 -9.15 -3.01
N SER A 47 3.16 -8.16 -2.42
CA SER A 47 2.76 -6.76 -2.55
C SER A 47 3.71 -5.89 -3.38
N ARG A 48 3.87 -6.21 -4.68
CA ARG A 48 4.80 -5.50 -5.57
C ARG A 48 4.63 -3.97 -5.56
N SER A 49 3.40 -3.47 -5.67
CA SER A 49 3.12 -2.02 -5.69
C SER A 49 3.43 -1.34 -4.36
N SER A 50 3.02 -1.93 -3.23
CA SER A 50 3.27 -1.36 -1.90
C SER A 50 4.75 -1.42 -1.50
N VAL A 51 5.46 -2.48 -1.91
CA VAL A 51 6.92 -2.59 -1.72
C VAL A 51 7.66 -1.53 -2.55
N ALA A 52 7.22 -1.29 -3.79
CA ALA A 52 7.78 -0.21 -4.60
C ALA A 52 7.48 1.17 -3.99
N LEU A 53 6.25 1.42 -3.53
CA LEU A 53 5.88 2.65 -2.82
C LEU A 53 6.76 2.86 -1.59
N LEU A 54 6.93 1.84 -0.74
CA LEU A 54 7.79 1.94 0.43
C LEU A 54 9.23 2.30 0.05
N GLN A 55 9.79 1.67 -0.97
CA GLN A 55 11.16 1.97 -1.41
C GLN A 55 11.31 3.41 -1.90
N ILE A 56 10.34 3.91 -2.68
CA ILE A 56 10.29 5.30 -3.15
C ILE A 56 10.25 6.26 -1.94
N LEU A 57 9.31 6.05 -1.02
CA LEU A 57 9.14 6.91 0.15
C LEU A 57 10.38 6.91 1.05
N PHE A 58 10.99 5.74 1.21
CA PHE A 58 12.20 5.56 2.01
C PHE A 58 13.39 6.27 1.37
N GLN A 59 13.67 6.06 0.07
CA GLN A 59 14.76 6.74 -0.64
C GLN A 59 14.58 8.25 -0.70
N ARG A 60 13.33 8.75 -0.79
CA ARG A 60 13.07 10.20 -0.74
C ARG A 60 13.34 10.80 0.63
N SER A 61 13.08 10.05 1.70
CA SER A 61 13.24 10.52 3.07
C SER A 61 14.66 10.30 3.61
N TYR A 62 15.36 9.28 3.11
CA TYR A 62 16.68 8.84 3.57
C TYR A 62 17.56 8.46 2.36
N PRO A 63 17.96 9.44 1.51
CA PRO A 63 18.65 9.17 0.26
C PRO A 63 20.01 8.48 0.42
N ASP A 64 20.65 8.65 1.58
CA ASP A 64 21.98 8.09 1.86
C ASP A 64 21.94 6.67 2.48
N ILE A 65 20.75 6.13 2.74
CA ILE A 65 20.58 4.82 3.40
C ILE A 65 20.21 3.76 2.36
N PRO A 66 21.09 2.76 2.10
CA PRO A 66 20.81 1.73 1.12
C PRO A 66 19.69 0.81 1.59
N ILE A 67 18.80 0.43 0.67
CA ILE A 67 17.69 -0.48 0.97
C ILE A 67 18.11 -1.94 0.79
N LYS A 68 17.79 -2.76 1.78
CA LYS A 68 17.82 -4.23 1.69
C LYS A 68 16.45 -4.79 2.02
N LEU A 69 15.78 -5.34 1.02
CA LEU A 69 14.50 -6.02 1.19
C LEU A 69 14.72 -7.40 1.84
N ILE A 70 13.89 -7.73 2.83
CA ILE A 70 13.87 -9.02 3.52
C ILE A 70 12.45 -9.55 3.42
N VAL A 71 12.25 -10.59 2.61
CA VAL A 71 10.92 -11.16 2.40
C VAL A 71 10.58 -12.11 3.55
N CYS A 72 9.45 -11.89 4.22
CA CYS A 72 8.90 -12.85 5.16
C CYS A 72 7.37 -12.74 5.28
N PRO A 73 6.69 -13.78 5.80
CA PRO A 73 5.25 -13.72 6.04
C PRO A 73 4.84 -12.55 6.95
N PRO A 74 3.72 -11.88 6.67
CA PRO A 74 3.31 -10.65 7.37
C PRO A 74 3.21 -10.82 8.89
N GLU A 75 2.74 -11.97 9.37
CA GLU A 75 2.62 -12.26 10.80
C GLU A 75 3.97 -12.34 11.54
N ARG A 76 5.08 -12.50 10.81
CA ARG A 76 6.44 -12.55 11.35
C ARG A 76 7.14 -11.20 11.31
N ILE A 77 6.70 -10.27 10.44
CA ILE A 77 7.36 -8.98 10.21
C ILE A 77 7.57 -8.22 11.53
N PRO A 78 6.54 -7.90 12.34
CA PRO A 78 6.75 -7.10 13.55
C PRO A 78 7.73 -7.71 14.54
N ARG A 79 7.67 -9.05 14.70
CA ARG A 79 8.49 -9.81 15.65
C ARG A 79 9.97 -9.84 15.26
N GLN A 80 10.29 -9.66 13.99
CA GLN A 80 11.67 -9.70 13.49
C GLN A 80 12.34 -8.33 13.47
N LEU A 81 11.58 -7.23 13.56
CA LEU A 81 12.13 -5.88 13.53
C LEU A 81 13.04 -5.63 14.73
N GLN A 82 14.32 -5.36 14.46
CA GLN A 82 15.25 -4.77 15.41
C GLN A 82 15.11 -3.23 15.42
N PRO A 83 15.66 -2.53 16.43
CA PRO A 83 15.73 -1.07 16.40
C PRO A 83 16.27 -0.52 15.07
N GLY A 84 15.51 0.38 14.45
CA GLY A 84 15.84 0.99 13.16
C GLY A 84 15.47 0.17 11.91
N ASP A 85 15.11 -1.11 12.04
CA ASP A 85 14.55 -1.88 10.93
C ASP A 85 13.13 -1.41 10.62
N GLY A 86 12.74 -1.50 9.35
CA GLY A 86 11.41 -1.16 8.86
C GLY A 86 10.61 -2.39 8.48
N GLY A 87 9.29 -2.38 8.70
CA GLY A 87 8.38 -3.45 8.28
C GLY A 87 7.19 -2.91 7.50
N LEU A 88 6.78 -3.60 6.44
CA LEU A 88 5.57 -3.28 5.67
C LEU A 88 4.46 -4.28 6.00
N LEU A 89 3.32 -3.78 6.46
CA LEU A 89 2.07 -4.56 6.51
C LEU A 89 1.04 -3.96 5.57
N ILE A 90 0.22 -4.83 4.96
CA ILE A 90 -0.83 -4.45 4.02
C ILE A 90 -2.15 -5.18 4.31
N GLY A 91 -3.26 -4.61 3.84
CA GLY A 91 -4.60 -5.17 3.93
C GLY A 91 -4.98 -5.51 5.36
N ASP A 92 -5.60 -6.68 5.53
CA ASP A 92 -6.10 -7.15 6.81
C ASP A 92 -5.00 -7.28 7.86
N SER A 93 -3.79 -7.71 7.48
CA SER A 93 -2.66 -7.81 8.41
C SER A 93 -2.26 -6.46 9.03
N ALA A 94 -2.36 -5.36 8.26
CA ALA A 94 -2.13 -4.02 8.76
C ALA A 94 -3.27 -3.58 9.68
N LEU A 95 -4.52 -3.80 9.27
CA LEU A 95 -5.71 -3.46 10.06
C LEU A 95 -5.76 -4.21 11.39
N GLU A 96 -5.40 -5.50 11.41
CA GLU A 96 -5.26 -6.32 12.62
C GLU A 96 -4.15 -5.78 13.51
N PHE A 97 -2.97 -5.55 12.94
CA PHE A 97 -1.80 -5.14 13.71
C PHE A 97 -2.00 -3.78 14.37
N THR A 98 -2.50 -2.78 13.63
CA THR A 98 -2.76 -1.42 14.14
C THR A 98 -3.74 -1.37 15.31
N ARG A 99 -4.63 -2.37 15.42
CA ARG A 99 -5.60 -2.51 16.52
C ARG A 99 -5.11 -3.39 17.67
N SER A 100 -4.00 -4.11 17.47
CA SER A 100 -3.43 -4.98 18.50
C SER A 100 -2.80 -4.18 19.64
N THR A 101 -2.69 -4.81 20.82
CA THR A 101 -1.96 -4.21 21.95
C THR A 101 -0.48 -3.98 21.63
N SER A 102 0.10 -4.81 20.76
CA SER A 102 1.48 -4.70 20.29
C SER A 102 1.75 -3.45 19.46
N ALA A 103 0.72 -2.81 18.85
CA ALA A 103 0.90 -1.58 18.07
C ALA A 103 1.60 -0.46 18.88
N ARG A 104 1.41 -0.46 20.21
CA ARG A 104 2.02 0.51 21.13
C ARG A 104 3.54 0.43 21.18
N ASP A 105 4.13 -0.70 20.79
CA ASP A 105 5.58 -0.89 20.77
C ASP A 105 6.22 -0.38 19.47
N TYR A 106 5.42 0.16 18.53
CA TYR A 106 5.88 0.58 17.22
C TYR A 106 5.43 2.00 16.88
N GLN A 107 6.29 2.72 16.19
CA GLN A 107 5.89 3.84 15.38
C GLN A 107 5.28 3.31 14.10
N ILE A 108 4.02 3.67 13.85
CA ILE A 108 3.25 3.24 12.68
C ILE A 108 3.07 4.46 11.79
N THR A 109 3.46 4.34 10.52
CA THR A 109 3.31 5.38 9.50
C THR A 109 2.49 4.84 8.35
N ASP A 110 1.34 5.43 8.09
CA ASP A 110 0.53 5.10 6.92
C ASP A 110 1.22 5.59 5.62
N LEU A 111 1.33 4.71 4.61
CA LEU A 111 2.07 5.03 3.40
C LEU A 111 1.35 6.02 2.48
N ALA A 112 0.03 6.08 2.48
CA ALA A 112 -0.70 7.08 1.71
C ALA A 112 -0.54 8.48 2.33
N THR A 113 -0.52 8.54 3.66
CA THR A 113 -0.19 9.78 4.38
C THR A 113 1.24 10.22 4.13
N TRP A 114 2.20 9.28 4.14
CA TRP A 114 3.59 9.58 3.83
C TRP A 114 3.77 10.04 2.38
N TRP A 115 3.11 9.39 1.43
CA TRP A 115 3.06 9.82 0.03
C TRP A 115 2.48 11.23 -0.11
N HIS A 116 1.30 11.48 0.44
CA HIS A 116 0.66 12.79 0.38
C HIS A 116 1.55 13.87 1.02
N LYS A 117 2.25 13.57 2.11
CA LYS A 117 3.17 14.51 2.75
C LYS A 117 4.37 14.89 1.86
N LEU A 118 4.88 13.94 1.06
CA LEU A 118 6.04 14.18 0.20
C LEU A 118 5.65 14.76 -1.17
N GLU A 119 4.57 14.28 -1.76
CA GLU A 119 4.19 14.62 -3.14
C GLU A 119 2.96 15.53 -3.24
N GLY A 120 2.21 15.74 -2.16
CA GLY A 120 0.99 16.56 -2.16
C GLY A 120 -0.13 15.98 -3.04
N LEU A 121 -0.13 14.66 -3.24
CA LEU A 121 -1.02 13.94 -4.16
C LEU A 121 -1.73 12.79 -3.43
N PRO A 122 -2.94 12.39 -3.87
CA PRO A 122 -3.55 11.13 -3.46
C PRO A 122 -2.69 9.94 -3.91
N PHE A 123 -2.98 8.73 -3.44
CA PHE A 123 -2.33 7.52 -3.96
C PHE A 123 -3.35 6.56 -4.57
N VAL A 124 -2.98 5.96 -5.70
CA VAL A 124 -3.77 4.94 -6.41
C VAL A 124 -3.19 3.57 -6.08
N PHE A 125 -3.89 2.79 -5.26
CA PHE A 125 -3.43 1.49 -4.79
C PHE A 125 -3.66 0.37 -5.81
N ALA A 126 -4.76 0.45 -6.55
CA ALA A 126 -5.12 -0.58 -7.52
C ALA A 126 -5.90 0.01 -8.71
N LEU A 127 -5.72 -0.64 -9.85
CA LEU A 127 -6.41 -0.39 -11.11
C LEU A 127 -6.83 -1.73 -11.72
N TRP A 128 -7.89 -1.71 -12.52
CA TRP A 128 -8.29 -2.89 -13.30
C TRP A 128 -7.55 -2.91 -14.62
N ALA A 129 -6.69 -3.92 -14.81
CA ALA A 129 -5.95 -4.13 -16.04
C ALA A 129 -6.64 -5.16 -16.94
N TYR A 130 -6.51 -5.01 -18.26
CA TYR A 130 -7.04 -5.94 -19.25
C TYR A 130 -6.01 -6.20 -20.37
N PRO A 131 -6.02 -7.39 -21.00
CA PRO A 131 -5.16 -7.68 -22.13
C PRO A 131 -5.42 -6.69 -23.28
N LEU A 132 -4.37 -6.17 -23.93
CA LEU A 132 -4.55 -5.20 -25.03
C LEU A 132 -5.31 -5.77 -26.24
N ASN A 133 -5.29 -7.09 -26.43
CA ASN A 133 -6.05 -7.76 -27.48
C ASN A 133 -7.54 -7.97 -27.14
N THR A 134 -7.93 -7.72 -25.89
CA THR A 134 -9.30 -7.82 -25.41
C THR A 134 -9.61 -6.59 -24.55
N PRO A 135 -9.70 -5.39 -25.15
CA PRO A 135 -9.99 -4.17 -24.41
C PRO A 135 -11.38 -4.25 -23.76
N ILE A 136 -11.48 -3.73 -22.54
CA ILE A 136 -12.74 -3.59 -21.81
C ILE A 136 -13.02 -2.10 -21.67
N ALA A 137 -14.22 -1.68 -22.04
CA ALA A 137 -14.65 -0.29 -21.94
C ALA A 137 -14.79 0.13 -20.47
N ASP A 138 -14.45 1.38 -20.15
CA ASP A 138 -14.49 1.92 -18.79
C ASP A 138 -15.90 1.84 -18.19
N GLU A 139 -16.95 1.96 -19.01
CA GLU A 139 -18.36 1.86 -18.61
C GLU A 139 -18.67 0.52 -17.93
N PHE A 140 -17.98 -0.57 -18.27
CA PHE A 140 -18.15 -1.86 -17.60
C PHE A 140 -17.77 -1.77 -16.12
N PHE A 141 -16.62 -1.15 -15.84
CA PHE A 141 -16.13 -1.00 -14.47
C PHE A 141 -16.94 0.04 -13.70
N GLU A 142 -17.37 1.12 -14.36
CA GLU A 142 -18.24 2.14 -13.77
C GLU A 142 -19.61 1.57 -13.36
N GLN A 143 -20.21 0.73 -14.21
CA GLN A 143 -21.47 0.05 -13.89
C GLN A 143 -21.29 -0.90 -12.70
N SER A 144 -20.20 -1.67 -12.67
CA SER A 144 -19.87 -2.53 -11.52
C SER A 144 -19.71 -1.73 -10.23
N LEU A 145 -19.02 -0.58 -10.28
CA LEU A 145 -18.87 0.33 -9.15
C LEU A 145 -20.23 0.86 -8.67
N ALA A 146 -21.09 1.29 -9.59
CA ALA A 146 -22.42 1.81 -9.26
C ALA A 146 -23.30 0.76 -8.57
N VAL A 147 -23.23 -0.50 -9.02
CA VAL A 147 -23.90 -1.62 -8.35
C VAL A 147 -23.35 -1.82 -6.94
N GLY A 148 -22.03 -1.85 -6.76
CA GLY A 148 -21.42 -1.99 -5.44
C GLY A 148 -21.80 -0.86 -4.48
N GLN A 149 -21.78 0.39 -4.95
CA GLN A 149 -22.17 1.55 -4.15
C GLN A 149 -23.64 1.52 -3.73
N SER A 150 -24.52 1.03 -4.61
CA SER A 150 -25.95 0.89 -4.31
C SER A 150 -26.24 -0.26 -3.33
N ASN A 151 -25.30 -1.18 -3.14
CA ASN A 151 -25.41 -2.34 -2.25
C ASN A 151 -24.41 -2.28 -1.07
N MET A 152 -23.97 -1.07 -0.70
CA MET A 152 -22.92 -0.88 0.32
C MET A 152 -23.25 -1.52 1.67
N ASP A 153 -24.52 -1.51 2.09
CA ASP A 153 -24.94 -2.16 3.34
C ASP A 153 -24.63 -3.67 3.36
N HIS A 154 -24.86 -4.35 2.25
CA HIS A 154 -24.58 -5.78 2.12
C HIS A 154 -23.07 -6.05 2.12
N ILE A 155 -22.30 -5.26 1.36
CA ILE A 155 -20.84 -5.38 1.30
C ILE A 155 -20.21 -5.17 2.69
N VAL A 156 -20.72 -4.19 3.44
CA VAL A 156 -20.26 -3.91 4.80
C VAL A 156 -20.63 -5.04 5.77
N ALA A 157 -21.80 -5.64 5.62
CA ALA A 157 -22.20 -6.80 6.42
C ALA A 157 -21.32 -8.03 6.14
N ASP A 158 -20.85 -8.20 4.91
CA ASP A 158 -19.98 -9.30 4.49
C ASP A 158 -18.49 -9.08 4.83
N ALA A 159 -18.08 -7.86 5.20
CA ALA A 159 -16.67 -7.50 5.45
C ALA A 159 -16.02 -8.22 6.65
N GLY A 160 -16.78 -9.04 7.38
CA GLY A 160 -16.29 -9.88 8.48
C GLY A 160 -16.08 -9.12 9.79
N ALA A 161 -15.38 -9.76 10.74
CA ALA A 161 -15.25 -9.29 12.12
C ALA A 161 -14.06 -8.33 12.36
N LEU A 162 -13.22 -8.09 11.35
CA LEU A 162 -12.00 -7.30 11.52
C LEU A 162 -12.28 -5.82 11.82
N LEU A 163 -13.33 -5.29 11.19
CA LEU A 163 -13.81 -3.93 11.38
C LEU A 163 -15.23 -3.99 11.91
N SER A 164 -15.60 -3.05 12.79
CA SER A 164 -17.02 -2.83 13.05
C SER A 164 -17.73 -2.38 11.77
N LEU A 165 -19.04 -2.62 11.65
CA LEU A 165 -19.82 -2.20 10.47
C LEU A 165 -19.64 -0.71 10.17
N THR A 166 -19.57 0.13 11.20
CA THR A 166 -19.33 1.57 11.06
C THR A 166 -17.95 1.88 10.49
N GLU A 167 -16.91 1.19 10.95
CA GLU A 167 -15.54 1.36 10.46
C GLU A 167 -15.40 0.86 9.02
N ALA A 168 -15.94 -0.33 8.71
CA ALA A 168 -15.92 -0.89 7.36
C ALA A 168 -16.63 0.04 6.38
N ARG A 169 -17.82 0.55 6.75
CA ARG A 169 -18.54 1.55 5.94
C ARG A 169 -17.70 2.80 5.73
N ARG A 170 -17.14 3.39 6.80
CA ARG A 170 -16.29 4.59 6.69
C ARG A 170 -15.07 4.34 5.82
N TYR A 171 -14.42 3.19 5.95
CA TYR A 171 -13.29 2.80 5.13
C TYR A 171 -13.67 2.76 3.65
N LEU A 172 -14.76 2.06 3.32
CA LEU A 172 -15.19 1.88 1.94
C LEU A 172 -15.81 3.13 1.30
N THR A 173 -16.38 4.08 2.06
CA THR A 173 -17.12 5.22 1.48
C THR A 173 -16.51 6.60 1.71
N ALA A 174 -15.70 6.76 2.76
CA ALA A 174 -15.13 8.06 3.14
C ALA A 174 -13.59 8.06 3.15
N THR A 175 -12.98 6.90 3.34
CA THR A 175 -11.51 6.76 3.32
C THR A 175 -11.02 6.48 1.91
N LEU A 176 -11.68 5.55 1.21
CA LEU A 176 -11.41 5.25 -0.18
C LEU A 176 -12.32 6.04 -1.12
N HIS A 177 -11.79 6.42 -2.28
CA HIS A 177 -12.56 6.87 -3.43
C HIS A 177 -12.21 6.03 -4.65
N TYR A 178 -13.21 5.84 -5.53
CA TYR A 178 -13.09 4.89 -6.63
C TYR A 178 -13.14 5.50 -8.02
N LYS A 179 -13.66 6.72 -8.16
CA LYS A 179 -13.63 7.44 -9.44
C LYS A 179 -12.32 8.21 -9.53
N LEU A 180 -11.58 8.00 -10.60
CA LEU A 180 -10.28 8.63 -10.82
C LEU A 180 -10.46 10.11 -11.15
N THR A 181 -9.93 10.95 -10.27
CA THR A 181 -9.82 12.39 -10.44
C THR A 181 -8.57 12.75 -11.25
N GLU A 182 -8.44 14.04 -11.58
CA GLU A 182 -7.21 14.53 -12.21
C GLU A 182 -5.98 14.42 -11.29
N GLU A 183 -6.17 14.54 -9.98
CA GLU A 183 -5.08 14.38 -9.02
C GLU A 183 -4.61 12.92 -8.93
N ASP A 184 -5.53 11.96 -9.06
CA ASP A 184 -5.19 10.53 -9.10
C ASP A 184 -4.36 10.21 -10.36
N ARG A 185 -4.73 10.77 -11.51
CA ARG A 185 -3.96 10.61 -12.77
C ARG A 185 -2.57 11.24 -12.67
N ARG A 186 -2.47 12.44 -12.11
CA ARG A 186 -1.18 13.07 -11.79
C ARG A 186 -0.34 12.21 -10.86
N SER A 187 -0.96 11.59 -9.86
CA SER A 187 -0.30 10.68 -8.93
C SER A 187 0.25 9.44 -9.62
N LEU A 188 -0.50 8.83 -10.54
CA LEU A 188 -0.03 7.68 -11.33
C LEU A 188 1.22 8.04 -12.17
N VAL A 189 1.18 9.16 -12.89
CA VAL A 189 2.34 9.64 -13.66
C VAL A 189 3.52 9.89 -12.72
N ARG A 190 3.28 10.54 -11.59
CA ARG A 190 4.33 10.82 -10.61
C ARG A 190 4.93 9.55 -10.04
N PHE A 191 4.13 8.55 -9.76
CA PHE A 191 4.59 7.25 -9.28
C PHE A 191 5.46 6.55 -10.32
N GLU A 192 5.05 6.55 -11.59
CA GLU A 192 5.83 6.00 -12.72
C GLU A 192 7.18 6.71 -12.92
N GLU A 193 7.21 8.04 -12.82
CA GLU A 193 8.46 8.82 -12.86
C GLU A 193 9.42 8.37 -11.74
N LEU A 194 8.90 8.18 -10.53
CA LEU A 194 9.69 7.78 -9.38
C LEU A 194 10.14 6.31 -9.46
N LEU A 195 9.31 5.41 -9.97
CA LEU A 195 9.72 4.04 -10.28
C LEU A 195 10.92 4.02 -11.22
N THR A 196 10.87 4.83 -12.28
CA THR A 196 11.95 4.95 -13.26
C THR A 196 13.20 5.56 -12.63
N ARG A 197 13.05 6.69 -11.93
CA ARG A 197 14.15 7.39 -11.25
C ARG A 197 14.93 6.49 -10.29
N TYR A 198 14.22 5.61 -9.59
CA TYR A 198 14.79 4.70 -8.60
C TYR A 198 15.08 3.30 -9.12
N HIS A 199 14.92 3.06 -10.44
CA HIS A 199 15.17 1.77 -11.09
C HIS A 199 14.35 0.63 -10.47
N LEU A 200 13.10 0.94 -10.11
CA LEU A 200 12.12 0.00 -9.53
C LEU A 200 11.09 -0.46 -10.55
N SER A 201 11.12 0.08 -11.77
CA SER A 201 10.38 -0.45 -12.91
C SER A 201 10.91 -1.84 -13.20
N GLY A 202 10.13 -2.89 -12.91
CA GLY A 202 10.56 -4.26 -13.20
C GLY A 202 10.82 -4.42 -14.70
N ASP A 203 12.04 -4.81 -15.06
CA ASP A 203 12.35 -5.26 -16.42
C ASP A 203 11.41 -6.42 -16.75
N ALA A 204 10.52 -6.20 -17.71
CA ALA A 204 9.64 -7.23 -18.24
C ALA A 204 10.39 -8.25 -19.10
N ASP A 205 11.72 -8.20 -19.17
CA ASP A 205 12.53 -9.20 -19.87
C ASP A 205 13.89 -9.42 -19.21
N SER A 206 14.26 -10.70 -19.14
CA SER A 206 15.57 -11.30 -18.88
C SER A 206 15.97 -11.68 -17.43
N GLN A 207 15.86 -13.02 -17.23
CA GLN A 207 16.62 -13.88 -16.31
C GLN A 207 16.12 -14.08 -14.85
N SER A 208 15.23 -15.05 -14.65
CA SER A 208 15.63 -16.40 -14.19
C SER A 208 14.39 -17.28 -14.03
N GLY A 209 14.47 -18.49 -14.57
CA GLY A 209 13.37 -19.45 -14.55
C GLY A 209 13.12 -20.01 -13.16
N ALA A 210 11.93 -19.78 -12.61
CA ALA A 210 11.30 -20.66 -11.65
C ALA A 210 9.79 -20.37 -11.60
N ARG A 211 9.05 -21.22 -12.32
CA ARG A 211 7.70 -21.74 -12.05
C ARG A 211 6.75 -20.87 -11.20
N SER A 212 5.75 -20.32 -11.89
CA SER A 212 4.32 -20.63 -11.69
C SER A 212 3.85 -20.77 -10.24
N THR A 213 3.09 -19.78 -9.74
CA THR A 213 1.69 -20.00 -9.34
C THR A 213 0.95 -18.66 -9.36
N GLN A 214 -0.02 -18.54 -10.27
CA GLN A 214 -1.04 -17.49 -10.27
C GLN A 214 -2.24 -18.01 -9.49
N TYR A 215 -2.71 -17.23 -8.52
CA TYR A 215 -4.11 -16.83 -8.38
C TYR A 215 -4.11 -15.39 -7.88
#